data_AF-A0A3M1GAB9-F1
#
_entry.id   AF-A0A3M1GAB9-F1
#
_cell.length_a   1.000
_cell.length_b   1.000
_cell.length_c   1.000
_cell.angle_alpha   90.00
_cell.angle_beta   90.00
_cell.angle_gamma   90.00
#
_symmetry.space_group_name_H-M   'P 1'
#
loop_
_entity.id
_entity.type
_entity.pdbx_description
1 polymer ?
#
loop_
_entity_poly.entity_id
_entity_poly.type
_entity_poly.pdbx_seq_one_letter_code
_entity_poly.pdbx_strand_id
1 'polypeptide(L)'
;CLVFRNAADYLREWLLFHLASGVDHFYLYNNDSTDAFHRVLFPFISRGFVELFDWPGMYQQGAVYMDCLNRVTNRSVRAGTTKAGEWLAFIDDDEFLFDSEGFQLGEALEKYTENAGVAVPWFLYGTSNQVHATSEPVIRRFTLRHRNPDQHHKCIVIPERIVRPVAGGHLFECRGDFQIVDQGGFPVTEARSTNRVDGSIRINHYLTKSCEELIRRRTSRSIDTGLTPKFSLQQWIEFDRNWNDVEDRCAQRFLGRMAELSADFPEC
;
A
#
# COMPACT_ATOMS: atom_id res chain seq x y z
N CYS A 1 -6.98 -2.23 -0.89
CA CYS A 1 -7.16 -3.53 -0.22
C CYS A 1 -5.95 -3.79 0.64
N LEU A 2 -6.15 -4.02 1.94
CA LEU A 2 -5.06 -4.24 2.89
C LEU A 2 -5.42 -5.44 3.78
N VAL A 3 -4.49 -6.38 3.92
CA VAL A 3 -4.51 -7.39 4.98
C VAL A 3 -3.49 -7.00 6.03
N PHE A 4 -3.90 -6.88 7.28
CA PHE A 4 -3.04 -6.35 8.34
C PHE A 4 -3.06 -7.23 9.58
N ARG A 5 -2.00 -7.09 10.37
CA ARG A 5 -1.85 -7.72 11.68
C ARG A 5 -1.07 -6.78 12.58
N ASN A 6 -1.65 -6.41 13.72
CA ASN A 6 -0.99 -5.57 14.73
C ASN A 6 -0.45 -4.24 14.18
N ALA A 7 -1.29 -3.53 13.42
CA ALA A 7 -0.92 -2.31 12.70
C ALA A 7 -1.61 -1.04 13.25
N ALA A 8 -2.23 -1.09 14.43
CA ALA A 8 -3.03 0.01 14.98
C ALA A 8 -2.27 1.35 15.00
N ASP A 9 -0.97 1.32 15.31
CA ASP A 9 -0.11 2.51 15.36
C ASP A 9 0.05 3.24 14.01
N TYR A 10 -0.18 2.55 12.89
CA TYR A 10 0.05 3.08 11.53
C TYR A 10 -1.24 3.27 10.72
N LEU A 11 -2.30 2.52 11.03
CA LEU A 11 -3.53 2.50 10.23
C LEU A 11 -4.18 3.89 10.10
N ARG A 12 -4.16 4.72 11.15
CA ARG A 12 -4.76 6.05 11.10
C ARG A 12 -4.08 6.94 10.06
N GLU A 13 -2.75 7.04 10.12
CA GLU A 13 -1.98 7.83 9.17
C GLU A 13 -2.15 7.29 7.76
N TRP A 14 -2.08 5.97 7.61
CA TRP A 14 -2.23 5.30 6.33
C TRP A 14 -3.58 5.61 5.68
N LEU A 15 -4.69 5.55 6.43
CA LEU A 15 -6.02 5.90 5.92
C LEU A 15 -6.12 7.38 5.54
N LEU A 16 -5.66 8.29 6.41
CA LEU A 16 -5.71 9.73 6.14
C LEU A 16 -4.86 10.12 4.94
N PHE A 17 -3.69 9.51 4.78
CA PHE A 17 -2.81 9.75 3.65
C PHE A 17 -3.47 9.34 2.34
N HIS A 18 -4.06 8.15 2.29
CA HIS A 18 -4.71 7.66 1.07
C HIS A 18 -6.00 8.42 0.75
N LEU A 19 -6.78 8.84 1.75
CA LEU A 19 -7.88 9.79 1.53
C LEU A 19 -7.37 11.12 0.95
N ALA A 20 -6.23 11.63 1.45
CA ALA A 20 -5.63 12.86 0.96
C ALA A 20 -5.06 12.72 -0.47
N SER A 21 -4.67 11.51 -0.89
CA SER A 21 -4.18 11.23 -2.24
C SER A 21 -5.27 10.87 -3.24
N GLY A 22 -6.53 10.78 -2.80
CA GLY A 22 -7.70 10.57 -3.66
C GLY A 22 -8.25 9.16 -3.68
N VAL A 23 -7.97 8.33 -2.67
CA VAL A 23 -8.62 7.03 -2.47
C VAL A 23 -9.98 7.23 -1.82
N ASP A 24 -11.01 6.63 -2.42
CA ASP A 24 -12.40 6.81 -1.94
C ASP A 24 -12.86 5.76 -0.92
N HIS A 25 -12.28 4.55 -0.94
CA HIS A 25 -12.78 3.42 -0.15
C HIS A 25 -11.70 2.40 0.22
N PHE A 26 -11.85 1.77 1.39
CA PHE A 26 -10.90 0.82 1.93
C PHE A 26 -11.56 -0.53 2.27
N TYR A 27 -10.96 -1.61 1.77
CA TYR A 27 -11.28 -2.98 2.17
C TYR A 27 -10.13 -3.48 3.04
N LEU A 28 -10.40 -3.67 4.33
CA LEU A 28 -9.43 -4.05 5.34
C LEU A 28 -9.73 -5.44 5.88
N TYR A 29 -8.68 -6.28 5.97
CA TYR A 29 -8.76 -7.65 6.45
C TYR A 29 -7.89 -7.81 7.69
N ASN A 30 -8.50 -8.02 8.84
CA ASN A 30 -7.82 -8.28 10.09
C ASN A 30 -7.34 -9.75 10.16
N ASN A 31 -6.04 -9.99 10.31
CA ASN A 31 -5.46 -11.34 10.43
C ASN A 31 -4.89 -11.60 11.85
N ASP A 32 -5.79 -11.97 12.77
CA ASP A 32 -5.50 -12.23 14.20
C ASP A 32 -4.73 -11.09 14.90
N SER A 33 -5.14 -9.83 14.69
CA SER A 33 -4.58 -8.72 15.46
C SER A 33 -5.00 -8.81 16.92
N THR A 34 -4.10 -8.40 17.81
CA THR A 34 -4.30 -8.37 19.26
C THR A 34 -4.14 -6.96 19.85
N ASP A 35 -3.88 -5.96 18.99
CA ASP A 35 -3.77 -4.56 19.36
C ASP A 35 -5.13 -3.85 19.29
N ALA A 36 -5.14 -2.54 19.54
CA ALA A 36 -6.36 -1.74 19.63
C ALA A 36 -6.90 -1.24 18.28
N PHE A 37 -6.73 -2.01 17.19
CA PHE A 37 -7.07 -1.57 15.83
C PHE A 37 -8.55 -1.15 15.66
N HIS A 38 -9.49 -1.78 16.38
CA HIS A 38 -10.90 -1.39 16.33
C HIS A 38 -11.12 0.07 16.74
N ARG A 39 -10.43 0.55 17.77
CA ARG A 39 -10.52 1.95 18.23
C ARG A 39 -10.08 2.91 17.13
N VAL A 40 -9.03 2.54 16.41
CA VAL A 40 -8.45 3.33 15.32
C VAL A 40 -9.37 3.35 14.09
N LEU A 41 -9.95 2.20 13.73
CA LEU A 41 -10.77 2.06 12.53
C LEU A 41 -12.21 2.53 12.70
N PHE A 42 -12.74 2.56 13.93
CA PHE A 42 -14.15 2.87 14.19
C PHE A 42 -14.66 4.16 13.52
N PRO A 43 -13.97 5.31 13.59
CA PRO A 43 -14.42 6.53 12.93
C PRO A 43 -14.59 6.35 11.40
N PHE A 44 -13.68 5.63 10.75
CA PHE A 44 -13.70 5.40 9.31
C PHE A 44 -14.77 4.39 8.90
N ILE A 45 -14.99 3.35 9.72
CA ILE A 45 -16.07 2.37 9.53
C ILE A 45 -17.43 3.05 9.66
N SER A 46 -17.63 3.84 10.73
CA SER A 46 -18.91 4.50 11.02
C SER A 46 -19.34 5.49 9.93
N ARG A 47 -18.37 6.06 9.21
CA ARG A 47 -18.59 6.97 8.08
C ARG A 47 -18.64 6.26 6.72
N GLY A 48 -18.46 4.95 6.67
CA GLY A 48 -18.57 4.15 5.45
C GLY A 48 -17.34 4.17 4.54
N PHE A 49 -16.20 4.69 4.98
CA PHE A 49 -14.95 4.66 4.21
C PHE A 49 -14.23 3.32 4.29
N VAL A 50 -14.45 2.56 5.37
CA VAL A 50 -13.78 1.28 5.64
C VAL A 50 -14.81 0.17 5.76
N GLU A 51 -14.63 -0.88 4.97
CA GLU A 51 -15.20 -2.21 5.22
C GLU A 51 -14.14 -3.09 5.88
N LEU A 52 -14.44 -3.61 7.06
CA LEU A 52 -13.55 -4.45 7.86
C LEU A 52 -14.04 -5.90 7.88
N PHE A 53 -13.13 -6.84 7.62
CA PHE A 53 -13.39 -8.27 7.63
C PHE A 53 -12.40 -8.99 8.54
N ASP A 54 -12.90 -9.89 9.39
CA ASP A 54 -12.02 -10.80 10.14
C ASP A 54 -11.63 -11.99 9.27
N TRP A 55 -10.32 -12.22 9.14
CA TRP A 55 -9.76 -13.26 8.29
C TRP A 55 -8.60 -13.99 8.99
N PRO A 56 -8.91 -14.85 9.98
CA PRO A 56 -7.89 -15.50 10.81
C PRO A 56 -7.10 -16.59 10.06
N GLY A 57 -5.93 -16.95 10.59
CA GLY A 57 -5.15 -18.10 10.12
C GLY A 57 -3.83 -17.76 9.41
N MET A 58 -3.14 -18.80 8.94
CA MET A 58 -1.84 -18.71 8.25
C MET A 58 -2.01 -18.82 6.73
N TYR A 59 -1.06 -18.27 5.97
CA TYR A 59 -1.04 -18.35 4.50
C TYR A 59 -2.29 -17.75 3.82
N GLN A 60 -2.81 -16.65 4.37
CA GLN A 60 -4.12 -16.11 3.98
C GLN A 60 -4.04 -15.01 2.93
N GLN A 61 -2.86 -14.45 2.62
CA GLN A 61 -2.76 -13.27 1.74
C GLN A 61 -3.40 -13.51 0.36
N GLY A 62 -3.12 -14.65 -0.29
CA GLY A 62 -3.72 -14.98 -1.59
C GLY A 62 -5.24 -15.12 -1.53
N ALA A 63 -5.77 -15.75 -0.48
CA ALA A 63 -7.22 -15.92 -0.29
C ALA A 63 -7.92 -14.57 -0.05
N VAL A 64 -7.32 -13.70 0.76
CA VAL A 64 -7.81 -12.33 0.99
C VAL A 64 -7.82 -11.52 -0.30
N TYR A 65 -6.76 -11.58 -1.10
CA TYR A 65 -6.68 -10.78 -2.33
C TYR A 65 -7.71 -11.24 -3.36
N MET A 66 -7.97 -12.55 -3.46
CA MET A 66 -9.05 -13.10 -4.27
C MET A 66 -10.44 -12.65 -3.79
N ASP A 67 -10.72 -12.74 -2.49
CA ASP A 67 -12.00 -12.32 -1.90
C ASP A 67 -12.24 -10.82 -2.15
N CYS A 68 -11.23 -10.00 -1.92
CA CYS A 68 -11.28 -8.56 -2.13
C CYS A 68 -11.55 -8.19 -3.59
N LEU A 69 -10.86 -8.82 -4.55
CA LEU A 69 -11.10 -8.65 -5.98
C LEU A 69 -12.57 -8.98 -6.33
N ASN A 70 -13.08 -10.10 -5.81
CA ASN A 70 -14.45 -10.54 -6.06
C ASN A 70 -15.48 -9.58 -5.47
N ARG A 71 -15.25 -9.06 -4.26
CA ARG A 71 -16.17 -8.09 -3.62
C ARG A 71 -16.28 -6.81 -4.43
N VAL A 72 -15.15 -6.24 -4.82
CA VAL A 72 -15.12 -5.01 -5.62
C VAL A 72 -15.81 -5.25 -6.95
N THR A 73 -15.41 -6.29 -7.69
CA THR A 73 -16.01 -6.63 -8.99
C THR A 73 -17.53 -6.83 -8.88
N ASN A 74 -18.00 -7.58 -7.87
CA ASN A 74 -19.43 -7.81 -7.68
C ASN A 74 -20.19 -6.53 -7.28
N ARG A 75 -19.57 -5.63 -6.52
CA ARG A 75 -20.14 -4.32 -6.18
C ARG A 75 -20.30 -3.47 -7.43
N SER A 76 -19.28 -3.38 -8.28
CA SER A 76 -19.31 -2.64 -9.55
C SER A 76 -20.41 -3.14 -10.48
N VAL A 77 -20.50 -4.46 -10.63
CA VAL A 77 -21.54 -5.12 -11.45
C VAL A 77 -22.95 -4.79 -10.93
N ARG A 78 -23.17 -4.88 -9.61
CA ARG A 78 -24.49 -4.57 -9.00
C ARG A 78 -24.86 -3.10 -9.12
N ALA A 79 -23.88 -2.20 -9.03
CA ALA A 79 -24.10 -0.77 -9.16
C ALA A 79 -24.28 -0.32 -10.62
N GLY A 80 -24.02 -1.19 -11.60
CA GLY A 80 -23.98 -0.82 -13.02
C GLY A 80 -22.85 0.17 -13.32
N THR A 81 -21.82 0.20 -12.48
CA THR A 81 -20.67 1.12 -12.59
C THR A 81 -19.47 0.42 -13.21
N THR A 82 -19.70 -0.64 -13.99
CA THR A 82 -18.69 -1.40 -14.73
C THR A 82 -18.04 -0.50 -15.80
N LYS A 83 -17.15 0.39 -15.36
CA LYS A 83 -16.55 1.45 -16.16
C LYS A 83 -15.05 1.37 -16.02
N ALA A 84 -14.36 1.65 -17.13
CA ALA A 84 -12.96 2.03 -17.07
C ALA A 84 -12.84 3.23 -16.12
N GLY A 85 -12.02 3.09 -15.06
CA GLY A 85 -11.84 4.15 -14.04
C GLY A 85 -12.08 3.72 -12.59
N GLU A 86 -12.64 2.53 -12.32
CA GLU A 86 -12.62 1.97 -10.95
C GLU A 86 -11.32 1.20 -10.72
N TRP A 87 -10.47 1.75 -9.86
CA TRP A 87 -9.13 1.22 -9.58
C TRP A 87 -9.07 0.51 -8.23
N LEU A 88 -8.28 -0.55 -8.16
CA LEU A 88 -8.03 -1.32 -6.94
C LEU A 88 -6.53 -1.52 -6.75
N ALA A 89 -6.07 -1.16 -5.55
CA ALA A 89 -4.70 -1.38 -5.10
C ALA A 89 -4.65 -2.49 -4.04
N PHE A 90 -3.64 -3.34 -4.10
CA PHE A 90 -3.28 -4.29 -3.04
C PHE A 90 -1.95 -3.87 -2.44
N ILE A 91 -2.01 -3.11 -1.34
CA ILE A 91 -0.86 -2.46 -0.72
C ILE A 91 -0.82 -2.75 0.78
N ASP A 92 0.38 -2.77 1.33
CA ASP A 92 0.67 -3.11 2.72
C ASP A 92 0.57 -1.88 3.64
N ASP A 93 0.52 -2.08 4.96
CA ASP A 93 0.30 -1.02 5.98
C ASP A 93 1.50 -0.07 6.14
N ASP A 94 2.60 -0.37 5.46
CA ASP A 94 3.82 0.43 5.38
C ASP A 94 4.06 1.01 3.97
N GLU A 95 3.09 0.90 3.07
CA GLU A 95 3.15 1.38 1.70
C GLU A 95 2.22 2.56 1.47
N PHE A 96 2.75 3.62 0.89
CA PHE A 96 2.05 4.90 0.70
C PHE A 96 2.01 5.22 -0.80
N LEU A 97 0.86 5.00 -1.43
CA LEU A 97 0.63 5.19 -2.87
C LEU A 97 0.14 6.61 -3.18
N PHE A 98 0.82 7.29 -4.09
CA PHE A 98 0.46 8.64 -4.53
C PHE A 98 1.11 8.98 -5.88
N ASP A 99 0.64 10.06 -6.48
CA ASP A 99 1.29 10.70 -7.62
C ASP A 99 2.33 11.72 -7.13
N SER A 100 3.59 11.64 -7.54
CA SER A 100 4.65 12.54 -7.03
C SER A 100 4.63 13.96 -7.60
N GLU A 101 3.83 14.24 -8.63
CA GLU A 101 3.74 15.56 -9.28
C GLU A 101 2.62 16.45 -8.71
N GLY A 102 1.60 15.88 -8.08
CA GLY A 102 0.56 16.65 -7.39
C GLY A 102 -0.87 16.20 -7.65
N PHE A 103 -1.06 15.31 -8.62
CA PHE A 103 -2.38 14.89 -9.07
C PHE A 103 -3.08 14.03 -8.02
N GLN A 104 -4.42 14.05 -8.06
CA GLN A 104 -5.19 13.00 -7.39
C GLN A 104 -4.90 11.66 -8.09
N LEU A 105 -4.91 10.56 -7.35
CA LEU A 105 -4.61 9.24 -7.91
C LEU A 105 -5.51 8.88 -9.09
N GLY A 106 -6.82 9.19 -8.99
CA GLY A 106 -7.76 8.98 -10.09
C GLY A 106 -7.29 9.66 -11.39
N GLU A 107 -6.95 10.95 -11.33
CA GLU A 107 -6.45 11.75 -12.46
C GLU A 107 -5.16 11.16 -13.04
N ALA A 108 -4.20 10.82 -12.18
CA ALA A 108 -2.92 10.26 -12.62
C ALA A 108 -3.09 8.90 -13.32
N LEU A 109 -4.12 8.14 -12.94
CA LEU A 109 -4.42 6.81 -13.47
C LEU A 109 -5.25 6.85 -14.78
N GLU A 110 -5.90 7.98 -15.13
CA GLU A 110 -6.77 8.08 -16.32
C GLU A 110 -6.08 7.64 -17.62
N LYS A 111 -4.80 7.97 -17.79
CA LYS A 111 -3.99 7.60 -18.96
C LYS A 111 -3.78 6.08 -19.14
N TYR A 112 -4.09 5.27 -18.12
CA TYR A 112 -3.91 3.82 -18.16
C TYR A 112 -5.25 3.06 -18.30
N THR A 113 -6.35 3.76 -18.53
CA THR A 113 -7.71 3.19 -18.61
C THR A 113 -7.98 2.26 -19.79
N GLU A 114 -7.06 2.14 -20.75
CA GLU A 114 -7.10 1.13 -21.83
C GLU A 114 -6.46 -0.21 -21.42
N ASN A 115 -5.78 -0.27 -20.27
CA ASN A 115 -5.04 -1.44 -19.77
C ASN A 115 -5.78 -2.14 -18.61
N ALA A 116 -5.42 -3.37 -18.26
CA ALA A 116 -5.92 -4.01 -17.03
C ALA A 116 -5.38 -3.37 -15.75
N GLY A 117 -4.25 -2.67 -15.83
CA GLY A 117 -3.65 -2.00 -14.70
C GLY A 117 -2.32 -1.33 -15.04
N VAL A 118 -1.75 -0.68 -14.04
CA VAL A 118 -0.41 -0.08 -14.09
C VAL A 118 0.46 -0.60 -12.96
N ALA A 119 1.69 -0.98 -13.28
CA ALA A 119 2.73 -1.34 -12.33
C ALA A 119 3.40 -0.07 -11.77
N VAL A 120 3.40 0.07 -10.45
CA VAL A 120 3.88 1.25 -9.72
C VAL A 120 5.08 0.87 -8.86
N PRO A 121 6.26 1.47 -9.07
CA PRO A 121 7.49 1.08 -8.40
C PRO A 121 7.49 1.45 -6.92
N TRP A 122 8.18 0.63 -6.13
CA TRP A 122 8.54 0.96 -4.76
C TRP A 122 9.75 1.90 -4.70
N PHE A 123 9.71 2.81 -3.73
CA PHE A 123 10.84 3.59 -3.26
C PHE A 123 11.07 3.23 -1.80
N LEU A 124 12.18 2.54 -1.51
CA LEU A 124 12.49 2.05 -0.17
C LEU A 124 13.07 3.15 0.71
N TYR A 125 12.38 3.45 1.82
CA TYR A 125 12.81 4.42 2.83
C TYR A 125 13.51 3.72 3.98
N GLY A 126 14.67 4.26 4.37
CA GLY A 126 15.40 3.84 5.55
C GLY A 126 14.88 4.49 6.83
N THR A 127 15.57 4.21 7.93
CA THR A 127 15.29 4.72 9.28
C THR A 127 15.42 6.23 9.39
N SER A 128 16.02 6.91 8.40
CA SER A 128 16.40 8.32 8.50
C SER A 128 17.26 8.58 9.76
N ASN A 129 18.08 7.58 10.13
CA ASN A 129 18.90 7.53 11.34
C ASN A 129 18.10 7.59 12.66
N GLN A 130 16.79 7.32 12.64
CA GLN A 130 15.97 7.30 13.84
C GLN A 130 16.06 5.96 14.58
N VAL A 131 16.35 6.02 15.88
CA VAL A 131 16.43 4.84 16.75
C VAL A 131 15.09 4.55 17.42
N HIS A 132 14.40 5.58 17.90
CA HIS A 132 13.21 5.46 18.74
C HIS A 132 11.92 5.72 17.96
N ALA A 133 10.86 5.02 18.37
CA ALA A 133 9.51 5.30 17.90
C ALA A 133 9.02 6.66 18.44
N THR A 134 8.33 7.43 17.60
CA THR A 134 7.63 8.65 18.02
C THR A 134 6.23 8.68 17.42
N SER A 135 5.35 9.51 17.98
CA SER A 135 3.96 9.66 17.51
C SER A 135 3.81 10.58 16.30
N GLU A 136 4.90 11.14 15.76
CA GLU A 136 4.83 11.93 14.54
C GLU A 136 4.50 11.04 13.33
N PRO A 137 3.84 11.58 12.29
CA PRO A 137 3.56 10.82 11.06
C PRO A 137 4.82 10.21 10.44
N VAL A 138 4.76 8.96 10.02
CA VAL A 138 5.76 8.21 9.24
C VAL A 138 6.31 9.06 8.10
N ILE A 139 5.43 9.68 7.29
CA ILE A 139 5.87 10.51 6.14
C ILE A 139 6.65 11.77 6.56
N ARG A 140 6.49 12.22 7.81
CA ARG A 140 7.27 13.32 8.39
C ARG A 140 8.61 12.84 8.92
N ARG A 141 8.60 11.68 9.58
CA ARG A 141 9.77 11.11 10.28
C ARG A 141 10.81 10.58 9.30
N PHE A 142 10.38 9.87 8.27
CA PHE A 142 11.28 9.12 7.39
C PHE A 142 11.38 9.80 6.03
N THR A 143 12.50 10.50 5.80
CA THR A 143 12.74 11.30 4.59
C THR A 143 13.95 10.82 3.79
N LEU A 144 14.73 9.88 4.30
CA LEU A 144 15.86 9.30 3.56
C LEU A 144 15.42 7.99 2.90
N ARG A 145 15.74 7.85 1.62
CA ARG A 145 15.45 6.66 0.81
C ARG A 145 16.66 6.19 0.01
N HIS A 146 16.60 4.96 -0.48
CA HIS A 146 17.54 4.48 -1.50
C HIS A 146 17.48 5.38 -2.74
N ARG A 147 18.62 5.58 -3.42
CA ARG A 147 18.72 6.50 -4.57
C ARG A 147 17.80 6.12 -5.73
N ASN A 148 17.76 4.83 -6.05
CA ASN A 148 17.02 4.25 -7.17
C ASN A 148 15.70 3.62 -6.68
N PRO A 149 14.68 3.49 -7.55
CA PRO A 149 13.54 2.63 -7.25
C PRO A 149 14.00 1.19 -6.94
N ASP A 150 13.15 0.46 -6.23
CA ASP A 150 13.34 -0.98 -6.08
C ASP A 150 12.84 -1.74 -7.32
N GLN A 151 13.31 -2.97 -7.49
CA GLN A 151 12.88 -3.84 -8.59
C GLN A 151 11.41 -4.26 -8.43
N HIS A 152 10.91 -4.33 -7.21
CA HIS A 152 9.51 -4.66 -6.95
C HIS A 152 8.60 -3.44 -7.18
N HIS A 153 7.37 -3.76 -7.55
CA HIS A 153 6.29 -2.81 -7.81
C HIS A 153 4.99 -3.40 -7.28
N LYS A 154 3.94 -2.60 -7.13
CA LYS A 154 2.57 -3.13 -7.01
C LYS A 154 1.78 -2.78 -8.25
N CYS A 155 0.84 -3.64 -8.65
CA CYS A 155 -0.07 -3.31 -9.72
C CYS A 155 -1.33 -2.68 -9.15
N ILE A 156 -1.69 -1.52 -9.69
CA ILE A 156 -2.97 -0.86 -9.46
C ILE A 156 -3.86 -1.26 -10.62
N VAL A 157 -4.92 -1.99 -10.36
CA VAL A 157 -5.67 -2.74 -11.39
C VAL A 157 -7.09 -2.24 -11.53
N ILE A 158 -7.66 -2.41 -12.72
CA ILE A 158 -9.10 -2.31 -12.95
C ILE A 158 -9.70 -3.69 -12.67
N PRO A 159 -10.46 -3.89 -11.57
CA PRO A 159 -10.90 -5.21 -11.10
C PRO A 159 -11.57 -6.07 -12.16
N GLU A 160 -12.41 -5.47 -12.99
CA GLU A 160 -13.19 -6.17 -14.02
C GLU A 160 -12.33 -6.75 -15.16
N ARG A 161 -11.09 -6.31 -15.28
CA ARG A 161 -10.12 -6.79 -16.26
C ARG A 161 -9.16 -7.82 -15.68
N ILE A 162 -9.35 -8.20 -14.42
CA ILE A 162 -8.53 -9.17 -13.72
C ILE A 162 -9.32 -10.47 -13.52
N VAL A 163 -8.64 -11.60 -13.75
CA VAL A 163 -9.14 -12.95 -13.44
C VAL A 163 -8.77 -13.31 -12.00
N ARG A 164 -7.50 -13.14 -11.63
CA ARG A 164 -6.97 -13.43 -10.28
C ARG A 164 -5.60 -12.77 -10.02
N PRO A 165 -5.22 -12.52 -8.77
CA PRO A 165 -3.83 -12.32 -8.39
C PRO A 165 -2.99 -13.57 -8.66
N VAL A 166 -1.74 -13.38 -9.08
CA VAL A 166 -0.78 -14.44 -9.38
C VAL A 166 0.37 -14.45 -8.37
N ALA A 167 0.89 -13.27 -8.03
CA ALA A 167 1.98 -13.11 -7.07
C ALA A 167 1.69 -11.91 -6.15
N GLY A 168 0.89 -12.14 -5.11
CA GLY A 168 0.46 -11.07 -4.19
C GLY A 168 -0.11 -9.88 -4.96
N GLY A 169 0.32 -8.67 -4.59
CA GLY A 169 -0.04 -7.42 -5.27
C GLY A 169 0.86 -7.07 -6.46
N HIS A 170 1.74 -7.97 -6.89
CA HIS A 170 2.83 -7.70 -7.85
C HIS A 170 2.54 -8.22 -9.25
N LEU A 171 1.63 -9.19 -9.41
CA LEU A 171 1.31 -9.77 -10.72
C LEU A 171 -0.10 -10.33 -10.71
N PHE A 172 -0.83 -10.15 -11.81
CA PHE A 172 -2.21 -10.59 -11.97
C PHE A 172 -2.44 -11.23 -13.33
N GLU A 173 -3.34 -12.20 -13.37
CA GLU A 173 -3.86 -12.77 -14.62
C GLU A 173 -4.95 -11.85 -15.15
N CYS A 174 -4.76 -11.33 -16.37
CA CYS A 174 -5.69 -10.41 -17.01
C CYS A 174 -6.75 -11.16 -17.83
N ARG A 175 -7.93 -10.55 -17.98
CA ARG A 175 -9.04 -11.09 -18.78
C ARG A 175 -8.88 -10.70 -20.24
N GLY A 176 -9.03 -11.66 -21.15
CA GLY A 176 -8.94 -11.41 -22.59
C GLY A 176 -7.58 -10.84 -22.99
N ASP A 177 -7.58 -9.83 -23.87
CA ASP A 177 -6.36 -9.22 -24.40
C ASP A 177 -5.83 -8.05 -23.56
N PHE A 178 -6.44 -7.76 -22.41
CA PHE A 178 -5.95 -6.70 -21.54
C PHE A 178 -4.59 -7.06 -20.93
N GLN A 179 -3.78 -6.04 -20.67
CA GLN A 179 -2.43 -6.18 -20.11
C GLN A 179 -2.24 -5.24 -18.92
N ILE A 180 -1.35 -5.58 -18.00
CA ILE A 180 -0.79 -4.63 -17.05
C ILE A 180 0.45 -4.04 -17.70
N VAL A 181 0.59 -2.71 -17.63
CA VAL A 181 1.72 -1.98 -18.21
C VAL A 181 2.52 -1.28 -17.12
N ASP A 182 3.78 -0.96 -17.39
CA ASP A 182 4.49 0.05 -16.62
C ASP A 182 3.96 1.44 -16.97
N GLN A 183 4.47 2.45 -16.28
CA GLN A 183 4.03 3.82 -16.49
C GLN A 183 4.48 4.44 -17.83
N GLY A 184 5.40 3.79 -18.56
CA GLY A 184 5.77 4.10 -19.95
C GLY A 184 4.89 3.38 -20.98
N GLY A 185 3.97 2.52 -20.54
CA GLY A 185 3.07 1.76 -21.40
C GLY A 185 3.61 0.41 -21.88
N PHE A 186 4.73 -0.07 -21.34
CA PHE A 186 5.29 -1.37 -21.71
C PHE A 186 4.66 -2.50 -20.88
N PRO A 187 4.31 -3.66 -21.48
CA PRO A 187 3.73 -4.76 -20.73
C PRO A 187 4.62 -5.28 -19.60
N VAL A 188 4.01 -5.55 -18.44
CA VAL A 188 4.66 -6.18 -17.28
C VAL A 188 4.18 -7.63 -17.16
N THR A 189 5.11 -8.56 -17.28
CA THR A 189 4.84 -10.01 -17.23
C THR A 189 5.46 -10.71 -16.01
N GLU A 190 6.21 -9.97 -15.19
CA GLU A 190 6.93 -10.49 -14.02
C GLU A 190 6.64 -9.64 -12.79
N ALA A 191 6.74 -10.24 -11.59
CA ALA A 191 6.55 -9.55 -10.31
C ALA A 191 7.68 -8.57 -9.96
N ARG A 192 8.75 -8.54 -10.76
CA ARG A 192 9.90 -7.66 -10.63
C ARG A 192 10.18 -6.99 -11.97
N SER A 193 10.59 -5.73 -11.92
CA SER A 193 10.89 -4.92 -13.09
C SER A 193 12.39 -4.66 -13.22
N THR A 194 12.83 -4.22 -14.39
CA THR A 194 14.23 -3.86 -14.68
C THR A 194 14.60 -2.43 -14.27
N ASN A 195 13.95 -1.86 -13.23
CA ASN A 195 14.20 -0.51 -12.69
C ASN A 195 13.92 0.67 -13.65
N ARG A 196 12.93 0.56 -14.54
CA ARG A 196 12.49 1.73 -15.33
C ARG A 196 11.61 2.63 -14.46
N VAL A 197 11.99 3.90 -14.32
CA VAL A 197 11.14 4.94 -13.73
C VAL A 197 10.70 5.88 -14.84
N ASP A 198 9.72 5.44 -15.60
CA ASP A 198 8.91 6.39 -16.36
C ASP A 198 7.69 6.73 -15.50
N GLY A 199 7.33 8.00 -15.38
CA GLY A 199 6.11 8.44 -14.70
C GLY A 199 6.25 8.87 -13.23
N SER A 200 5.14 9.40 -12.73
CA SER A 200 5.03 10.14 -11.48
C SER A 200 4.38 9.34 -10.35
N ILE A 201 3.61 8.29 -10.65
CA ILE A 201 2.94 7.47 -9.64
C ILE A 201 3.97 6.59 -8.97
N ARG A 202 3.95 6.52 -7.63
CA ARG A 202 4.90 5.71 -6.89
C ARG A 202 4.35 5.27 -5.55
N ILE A 203 5.03 4.30 -4.96
CA ILE A 203 4.80 3.84 -3.59
C ILE A 203 6.04 4.16 -2.76
N ASN A 204 5.88 4.98 -1.72
CA ASN A 204 6.89 5.05 -0.67
C ASN A 204 6.72 3.85 0.25
N HIS A 205 7.78 3.06 0.43
CA HIS A 205 7.75 1.85 1.26
C HIS A 205 8.60 2.04 2.52
N TYR A 206 7.94 2.14 3.67
CA TYR A 206 8.55 2.38 4.98
C TYR A 206 8.71 1.07 5.75
N LEU A 207 9.52 0.17 5.21
CA LEU A 207 9.65 -1.21 5.68
C LEU A 207 10.28 -1.29 7.08
N THR A 208 11.34 -0.52 7.34
CA THR A 208 12.08 -0.56 8.61
C THR A 208 11.50 0.41 9.65
N LYS A 209 11.14 1.63 9.23
CA LYS A 209 10.85 2.75 10.15
C LYS A 209 12.03 2.91 11.13
N SER A 210 11.81 3.27 12.40
CA SER A 210 12.92 3.37 13.37
C SER A 210 13.48 1.99 13.76
N CYS A 211 14.68 1.95 14.34
CA CYS A 211 15.26 0.71 14.87
C CYS A 211 14.33 -0.02 15.85
N GLU A 212 13.64 0.70 16.73
CA GLU A 212 12.68 0.14 17.69
C GLU A 212 11.48 -0.50 16.99
N GLU A 213 10.91 0.18 15.99
CA GLU A 213 9.78 -0.34 15.20
C GLU A 213 10.18 -1.56 14.38
N LEU A 214 11.37 -1.56 13.78
CA LEU A 214 11.95 -2.71 13.10
C LEU A 214 12.06 -3.94 14.00
N ILE A 215 12.56 -3.76 15.24
CA ILE A 215 12.69 -4.84 16.22
C ILE A 215 11.32 -5.41 16.59
N ARG A 216 10.30 -4.57 16.76
CA ARG A 216 8.92 -5.04 17.03
C ARG A 216 8.32 -5.76 15.83
N ARG A 217 8.54 -5.25 14.61
CA ARG A 217 7.98 -5.85 13.39
C ARG A 217 8.58 -7.21 13.11
N ARG A 218 9.90 -7.37 13.24
CA ARG A 218 10.60 -8.63 12.91
C ARG A 218 10.25 -9.79 13.84
N THR A 219 9.61 -9.55 14.99
CA THR A 219 9.14 -10.62 15.89
C THR A 219 7.71 -11.08 15.56
N SER A 220 6.98 -10.31 14.75
CA SER A 220 5.65 -10.69 14.27
C SER A 220 5.74 -11.68 13.10
N ARG A 221 4.77 -12.59 13.00
CA ARG A 221 4.68 -13.51 11.85
C ARG A 221 4.16 -12.78 10.61
N SER A 222 4.69 -13.14 9.45
CA SER A 222 4.18 -12.72 8.14
C SER A 222 2.81 -13.33 7.86
N ILE A 223 1.92 -12.55 7.24
CA ILE A 223 0.59 -12.99 6.81
C ILE A 223 0.68 -13.92 5.59
N ASP A 224 1.59 -13.60 4.67
CA ASP A 224 1.84 -14.36 3.44
C ASP A 224 2.44 -15.74 3.76
N THR A 225 3.55 -15.77 4.49
CA THR A 225 4.28 -17.03 4.74
C THR A 225 3.90 -17.72 6.04
N GLY A 226 3.10 -17.09 6.91
CA GLY A 226 2.81 -17.60 8.26
C GLY A 226 4.01 -17.64 9.21
N LEU A 227 5.22 -17.28 8.75
CA LEU A 227 6.47 -17.40 9.48
C LEU A 227 7.01 -16.03 9.89
N THR A 228 7.79 -16.00 10.96
CA THR A 228 8.57 -14.81 11.35
C THR A 228 9.67 -14.54 10.30
N PRO A 229 9.95 -13.26 9.97
CA PRO A 229 11.03 -12.90 9.05
C PRO A 229 12.36 -13.57 9.44
N LYS A 230 13.02 -14.20 8.46
CA LYS A 230 14.28 -14.96 8.68
C LYS A 230 15.52 -14.07 8.77
N PHE A 231 15.40 -12.77 8.45
CA PHE A 231 16.54 -11.86 8.45
C PHE A 231 17.00 -11.53 9.87
N SER A 232 18.31 -11.63 10.09
CA SER A 232 18.95 -11.20 11.33
C SER A 232 18.84 -9.68 11.50
N LEU A 233 18.97 -9.18 12.72
CA LEU A 233 19.02 -7.74 12.96
C LEU A 233 20.17 -7.07 12.18
N GLN A 234 21.30 -7.78 12.02
CA GLN A 234 22.43 -7.29 11.24
C GLN A 234 22.09 -7.11 9.76
N GLN A 235 21.39 -8.08 9.16
CA GLN A 235 20.94 -7.96 7.76
C GLN A 235 20.01 -6.77 7.57
N TRP A 236 19.10 -6.53 8.52
CA TRP A 236 18.25 -5.35 8.47
C TRP A 236 19.02 -4.03 8.61
N ILE A 237 20.04 -3.97 9.46
CA ILE A 237 20.93 -2.80 9.57
C ILE A 237 21.68 -2.58 8.26
N GLU A 238 22.12 -3.64 7.58
CA GLU A 238 22.78 -3.56 6.29
C GLU A 238 21.84 -3.05 5.18
N PHE A 239 20.60 -3.54 5.15
CA PHE A 239 19.57 -3.00 4.25
C PHE A 239 19.30 -1.52 4.52
N ASP A 240 19.11 -1.15 5.78
CA ASP A 240 18.83 0.22 6.20
C ASP A 240 19.92 1.19 5.75
N ARG A 241 21.21 0.82 5.90
CA ARG A 241 22.33 1.66 5.44
C ARG A 241 22.24 2.02 3.96
N ASN A 242 21.74 1.11 3.12
CA ASN A 242 21.57 1.36 1.70
C ASN A 242 20.30 2.16 1.40
N TRP A 243 19.35 2.26 2.33
CA TRP A 243 18.09 2.98 2.13
C TRP A 243 18.11 4.41 2.67
N ASN A 244 19.28 4.96 3.01
CA ASN A 244 19.42 6.32 3.53
C ASN A 244 20.24 7.26 2.59
N ASP A 245 20.22 7.00 1.28
CA ASP A 245 21.10 7.65 0.30
C ASP A 245 20.71 9.09 -0.09
N VAL A 246 19.41 9.35 -0.24
CA VAL A 246 18.89 10.62 -0.76
C VAL A 246 17.72 11.10 0.08
N GLU A 247 17.68 12.41 0.32
CA GLU A 247 16.54 13.04 0.97
C GLU A 247 15.38 13.23 -0.03
N ASP A 248 14.20 12.78 0.37
CA ASP A 248 12.96 12.87 -0.36
C ASP A 248 11.82 13.20 0.61
N ARG A 249 11.25 14.39 0.43
CA ARG A 249 10.17 14.93 1.29
C ARG A 249 8.85 15.05 0.55
N CYS A 250 8.70 14.52 -0.67
CA CYS A 250 7.54 14.85 -1.49
C CYS A 250 6.21 14.38 -0.86
N ALA A 251 6.20 13.29 -0.09
CA ALA A 251 5.01 12.84 0.64
C ALA A 251 4.56 13.83 1.74
N GLN A 252 5.47 14.68 2.26
CA GLN A 252 5.12 15.65 3.31
C GLN A 252 4.11 16.70 2.86
N ARG A 253 3.92 16.88 1.55
CA ARG A 253 2.88 17.76 1.01
C ARG A 253 1.46 17.37 1.47
N PHE A 254 1.25 16.10 1.83
CA PHE A 254 -0.04 15.59 2.30
C PHE A 254 -0.30 15.89 3.78
N LEU A 255 0.70 16.28 4.57
CA LEU A 255 0.55 16.53 6.01
C LEU A 255 -0.55 17.55 6.33
N GLY A 256 -0.66 18.63 5.54
CA GLY A 256 -1.70 19.64 5.71
C GLY A 256 -3.10 19.05 5.50
N ARG A 257 -3.29 18.34 4.37
CA ARG A 257 -4.58 17.72 4.04
C ARG A 257 -4.97 16.61 5.02
N MET A 258 -3.99 15.83 5.49
CA MET A 258 -4.22 14.81 6.52
C MET A 258 -4.67 15.43 7.84
N ALA A 259 -4.11 16.58 8.23
CA ALA A 259 -4.54 17.29 9.43
C ALA A 259 -5.98 17.83 9.31
N GLU A 260 -6.36 18.34 8.14
CA GLU A 260 -7.74 18.75 7.85
C GLU A 260 -8.71 17.55 7.95
N LEU A 261 -8.39 16.45 7.26
CA LEU A 261 -9.20 15.23 7.29
C LEU A 261 -9.28 14.62 8.69
N SER A 262 -8.22 14.72 9.50
CA SER A 262 -8.20 14.19 10.86
C SER A 262 -9.34 14.76 11.74
N ALA A 263 -9.73 16.02 11.50
CA ALA A 263 -10.86 16.66 12.21
C ALA A 263 -12.20 15.98 11.92
N ASP A 264 -12.34 15.35 10.76
CA ASP A 264 -13.50 14.54 10.39
C ASP A 264 -13.50 13.16 11.05
N PHE A 265 -12.35 12.65 11.49
CA PHE A 265 -12.25 11.31 12.07
C PHE A 265 -11.71 11.38 13.50
N PRO A 266 -12.47 11.92 14.48
CA PRO A 266 -11.97 12.11 15.84
C PRO A 266 -11.55 10.78 16.46
N GLU A 267 -10.44 10.78 17.19
CA GLU A 267 -10.01 9.63 17.97
C GLU A 267 -11.02 9.37 19.09
N CYS A 268 -11.45 8.12 19.23
CA CYS A 268 -12.32 7.68 20.32
C CYS A 268 -11.57 7.62 21.64
#